data_AF-R5ZRC5-F1
#
_entry.id   AF-R5ZRC5-F1
#
_cell.length_a   1.000
_cell.length_b   1.000
_cell.length_c   1.000
_cell.angle_alpha   90.00
_cell.angle_beta   90.00
_cell.angle_gamma   90.00
#
_symmetry.space_group_name_H-M   'P 1'
#
loop_
_entity.id
_entity.type
_entity.pdbx_description
1 polymer ?
#
loop_
_entity_poly.entity_id
_entity_poly.type
_entity_poly.pdbx_seq_one_letter_code
_entity_poly.pdbx_strand_id
1 'polypeptide(L)'
;MRYGKNFIYIVFVIVLLVVACDTEPHTATITMNDGNEITIRNLNVTYYSSEAQFEQSVFATGELPIQVGSKEVINYKEGESYTISKLSQTFNTRWRIVRFGEWASKYGLKSNRKYYVSTKVYTLNVVTPPSGLMICPKFYKENMGYPSMGGDIKTFDVIRSEADPSVTTFITYTKFVGYDDNKNRVDISIPQIKDTIKWRFLIQTDVWD
;
A
#
# COMPACT_ATOMS: atom_id res chain seq x y z
N MET A 1 -2.91 -63.43 -8.16
CA MET A 1 -2.59 -62.02 -8.49
C MET A 1 -3.85 -61.16 -8.41
N ARG A 2 -4.24 -60.69 -7.22
CA ARG A 2 -5.49 -59.92 -7.01
C ARG A 2 -5.26 -58.54 -6.36
N TYR A 3 -3.99 -58.12 -6.26
CA TYR A 3 -3.58 -56.85 -5.64
C TYR A 3 -3.15 -55.77 -6.66
N GLY A 4 -2.92 -56.13 -7.94
CA GLY A 4 -2.43 -55.19 -8.95
C GLY A 4 -3.44 -54.13 -9.41
N LYS A 5 -4.74 -54.48 -9.50
CA LYS A 5 -5.79 -53.55 -9.94
C LYS A 5 -6.12 -52.48 -8.88
N ASN A 6 -6.12 -52.85 -7.60
CA ASN A 6 -6.40 -51.90 -6.50
C ASN A 6 -5.21 -50.95 -6.26
N PHE A 7 -3.98 -51.43 -6.47
CA PHE A 7 -2.78 -50.58 -6.39
C PHE A 7 -2.78 -49.50 -7.48
N ILE A 8 -3.17 -49.84 -8.71
CA ILE A 8 -3.29 -48.87 -9.81
C ILE A 8 -4.35 -47.80 -9.49
N TYR A 9 -5.50 -48.18 -8.95
CA TYR A 9 -6.54 -47.21 -8.56
C TYR A 9 -6.09 -46.28 -7.44
N ILE A 10 -5.42 -46.80 -6.41
CA ILE A 10 -4.90 -45.98 -5.30
C ILE A 10 -3.82 -45.01 -5.81
N VAL A 11 -2.91 -45.47 -6.67
CA VAL A 11 -1.89 -44.61 -7.29
C VAL A 11 -2.53 -43.55 -8.19
N PHE A 12 -3.58 -43.88 -8.95
CA PHE A 12 -4.29 -42.91 -9.82
C PHE A 12 -5.04 -41.84 -9.00
N VAL A 13 -5.67 -42.23 -7.88
CA VAL A 13 -6.34 -41.30 -6.95
C VAL A 13 -5.32 -40.41 -6.24
N ILE A 14 -4.17 -40.95 -5.84
CA ILE A 14 -3.09 -40.17 -5.22
C ILE A 14 -2.46 -39.23 -6.26
N VAL A 15 -2.22 -39.66 -7.50
CA VAL A 15 -1.72 -38.78 -8.58
C VAL A 15 -2.73 -37.67 -8.90
N LEU A 16 -4.04 -37.95 -8.94
CA LEU A 16 -5.06 -36.91 -9.10
C LEU A 16 -5.12 -35.94 -7.91
N LEU A 17 -4.90 -36.41 -6.68
CA LEU A 17 -4.84 -35.57 -5.48
C LEU A 17 -3.55 -34.73 -5.41
N VAL A 18 -2.44 -35.21 -5.95
CA VAL A 18 -1.15 -34.49 -5.97
C VAL A 18 -1.08 -33.50 -7.14
N VAL A 19 -1.77 -33.77 -8.26
CA VAL A 19 -1.90 -32.83 -9.39
C VAL A 19 -2.98 -31.75 -9.14
N ALA A 20 -3.86 -31.94 -8.15
CA ALA A 20 -4.71 -30.85 -7.64
C ALA A 20 -3.95 -29.81 -6.80
N CYS A 21 -2.65 -30.01 -6.61
CA CYS A 21 -1.75 -29.05 -5.99
C CYS A 21 -1.03 -28.22 -7.06
N ASP A 22 -1.77 -27.71 -8.05
CA ASP A 22 -1.26 -26.69 -8.94
C ASP A 22 -2.39 -25.77 -9.41
N THR A 23 -2.42 -24.56 -8.86
CA THR A 23 -2.40 -23.36 -9.70
C THR A 23 -1.94 -22.19 -8.84
N GLU A 24 -0.83 -21.61 -9.27
CA GLU A 24 -0.39 -20.23 -9.10
C GLU A 24 -1.49 -19.23 -8.69
N PRO A 25 -1.12 -18.16 -7.95
CA PRO A 25 -2.09 -17.18 -7.45
C PRO A 25 -2.82 -16.56 -8.63
N HIS A 26 -4.12 -16.88 -8.79
CA HIS A 26 -4.97 -16.39 -9.88
C HIS A 26 -4.79 -14.89 -10.07
N THR A 27 -3.94 -14.54 -11.03
CA THR A 27 -3.59 -13.17 -11.36
C THR A 27 -4.34 -12.83 -12.62
N ALA A 28 -5.11 -11.74 -12.59
CA ALA A 28 -5.86 -11.28 -13.75
C ALA A 28 -5.51 -9.82 -14.04
N THR A 29 -5.27 -9.54 -15.31
CA THR A 29 -5.24 -8.17 -15.82
C THR A 29 -6.63 -7.80 -16.32
N ILE A 30 -7.13 -6.64 -15.89
CA ILE A 30 -8.44 -6.13 -16.23
C ILE A 30 -8.27 -4.75 -16.85
N THR A 31 -8.75 -4.59 -18.08
CA THR A 31 -8.88 -3.28 -18.73
C THR A 31 -10.13 -2.57 -18.23
N MET A 32 -9.95 -1.33 -17.78
CA MET A 32 -11.00 -0.43 -17.30
C MET A 32 -11.60 0.41 -18.43
N ASN A 33 -12.72 1.08 -18.17
CA ASN A 33 -13.41 1.85 -19.21
C ASN A 33 -12.62 3.09 -19.68
N ASP A 34 -11.69 3.58 -18.86
CA ASP A 34 -10.76 4.66 -19.22
C ASP A 34 -9.51 4.15 -19.98
N GLY A 35 -9.45 2.85 -20.30
CA GLY A 35 -8.34 2.22 -20.99
C GLY A 35 -7.18 1.79 -20.09
N ASN A 36 -7.21 2.12 -18.79
CA ASN A 36 -6.16 1.69 -17.87
C ASN A 36 -6.26 0.18 -17.59
N GLU A 37 -5.12 -0.49 -17.55
CA GLU A 37 -5.03 -1.89 -17.12
C GLU A 37 -4.60 -1.98 -15.66
N ILE A 38 -5.30 -2.81 -14.89
CA ILE A 38 -4.91 -3.14 -13.52
C ILE A 38 -4.66 -4.64 -13.38
N THR A 39 -3.64 -5.00 -12.61
CA THR A 39 -3.33 -6.39 -12.30
C THR A 39 -3.74 -6.72 -10.87
N ILE A 40 -4.61 -7.72 -10.73
CA ILE A 40 -5.12 -8.21 -9.46
C ILE A 40 -4.50 -9.56 -9.18
N ARG A 41 -3.74 -9.68 -8.09
CA ARG A 41 -3.27 -10.96 -7.57
C ARG A 41 -4.28 -11.43 -6.54
N ASN A 42 -4.91 -12.59 -6.78
CA ASN A 42 -6.04 -13.12 -6.01
C ASN A 42 -7.38 -12.41 -6.32
N LEU A 43 -8.25 -13.12 -7.03
CA LEU A 43 -9.58 -12.65 -7.44
C LEU A 43 -10.64 -12.73 -6.33
N ASN A 44 -10.27 -13.19 -5.13
CA ASN A 44 -11.19 -13.25 -4.00
C ASN A 44 -11.66 -11.84 -3.60
N VAL A 45 -12.97 -11.73 -3.33
CA VAL A 45 -13.56 -10.48 -2.87
C VAL A 45 -13.48 -10.41 -1.36
N THR A 46 -12.76 -9.42 -0.82
CA THR A 46 -12.72 -9.16 0.63
C THR A 46 -13.85 -8.22 1.03
N TYR A 47 -14.64 -8.59 2.04
CA TYR A 47 -15.66 -7.72 2.62
C TYR A 47 -15.13 -7.00 3.87
N TYR A 48 -15.33 -5.68 3.92
CA TYR A 48 -14.97 -4.85 5.07
C TYR A 48 -16.23 -4.30 5.75
N SER A 49 -16.56 -4.83 6.92
CA SER A 49 -17.77 -4.47 7.67
C SER A 49 -17.68 -3.10 8.36
N SER A 50 -16.46 -2.63 8.64
CA SER A 50 -16.19 -1.31 9.25
C SER A 50 -15.04 -0.59 8.54
N GLU A 51 -15.00 0.74 8.72
CA GLU A 51 -13.89 1.56 8.23
C GLU A 51 -12.56 1.15 8.87
N ALA A 52 -12.54 0.96 10.19
CA ALA A 52 -11.33 0.58 10.91
C ALA A 52 -10.73 -0.71 10.35
N GLN A 53 -11.56 -1.73 10.05
CA GLN A 53 -11.10 -2.97 9.43
C GLN A 53 -10.44 -2.74 8.05
N PHE A 54 -10.98 -1.79 7.27
CA PHE A 54 -10.43 -1.46 5.96
C PHE A 54 -9.10 -0.69 6.07
N GLU A 55 -9.04 0.30 6.96
CA GLU A 55 -7.84 1.12 7.18
C GLU A 55 -6.69 0.29 7.79
N GLN A 56 -6.99 -0.54 8.79
CA GLN A 56 -6.01 -1.41 9.46
C GLN A 56 -5.59 -2.62 8.62
N SER A 57 -6.29 -2.92 7.52
CA SER A 57 -5.85 -4.00 6.64
C SER A 57 -4.46 -3.69 6.08
N VAL A 58 -3.55 -4.67 6.14
CA VAL A 58 -2.15 -4.51 5.71
C VAL A 58 -2.08 -3.82 4.34
N PHE A 59 -1.26 -2.77 4.24
CA PHE A 59 -0.89 -2.17 2.97
C PHE A 59 0.11 -3.14 2.34
N ALA A 60 -0.26 -3.78 1.23
CA ALA A 60 0.61 -4.77 0.63
C ALA A 60 1.94 -4.11 0.21
N THR A 61 3.01 -4.37 0.95
CA THR A 61 4.37 -3.94 0.69
C THR A 61 5.01 -4.93 -0.27
N GLY A 62 4.89 -4.64 -1.57
CA GLY A 62 5.81 -5.20 -2.56
C GLY A 62 7.04 -4.32 -2.69
N GLU A 63 7.98 -4.71 -3.56
CA GLU A 63 8.98 -3.77 -4.05
C GLU A 63 8.29 -2.51 -4.57
N LEU A 64 8.67 -1.38 -3.98
CA LEU A 64 8.12 -0.08 -4.34
C LEU A 64 9.04 0.48 -5.44
N PRO A 65 8.50 0.88 -6.60
CA PRO A 65 9.30 1.51 -7.66
C PRO A 65 9.64 2.96 -7.28
N ILE A 66 10.32 3.16 -6.15
CA ILE A 66 10.71 4.48 -5.64
C ILE A 66 11.81 5.01 -6.56
N GLN A 67 11.49 6.06 -7.30
CA GLN A 67 12.49 6.76 -8.10
C GLN A 67 13.12 7.89 -7.29
N VAL A 68 14.45 7.93 -7.29
CA VAL A 68 15.19 9.07 -6.75
C VAL A 68 15.09 10.24 -7.73
N GLY A 69 14.07 11.07 -7.54
CA GLY A 69 13.86 12.32 -8.28
C GLY A 69 14.49 13.54 -7.59
N SER A 70 13.87 14.70 -7.76
CA SER A 70 14.23 15.93 -7.04
C SER A 70 14.19 15.71 -5.52
N LYS A 71 15.20 16.22 -4.80
CA LYS A 71 15.27 16.17 -3.34
C LYS A 71 15.19 17.56 -2.71
N GLU A 72 14.48 17.65 -1.59
CA GLU A 72 14.46 18.87 -0.77
C GLU A 72 15.75 18.98 0.04
N VAL A 73 16.41 20.13 -0.06
CA VAL A 73 17.61 20.43 0.73
C VAL A 73 17.17 21.04 2.06
N ILE A 74 17.63 20.45 3.16
CA ILE A 74 17.29 20.88 4.51
C ILE A 74 18.58 21.03 5.30
N ASN A 75 18.76 22.19 5.92
CA ASN A 75 19.86 22.42 6.84
C ASN A 75 19.46 21.91 8.23
N TYR A 76 19.61 20.60 8.43
CA TYR A 76 19.23 19.93 9.67
C TYR A 76 19.97 20.49 10.88
N LYS A 77 19.24 20.62 11.98
CA LYS A 77 19.74 21.01 13.30
C LYS A 77 19.09 20.12 14.34
N GLU A 78 19.89 19.61 15.28
CA GLU A 78 19.39 18.78 16.37
C GLU A 78 18.31 19.52 17.19
N GLY A 79 17.25 18.80 17.58
CA GLY A 79 16.15 19.32 18.37
C GLY A 79 15.12 20.15 17.58
N GLU A 80 15.43 20.50 16.32
CA GLU A 80 14.55 21.32 15.50
C GLU A 80 13.43 20.52 14.83
N SER A 81 12.29 21.19 14.66
CA SER A 81 11.11 20.63 14.02
C SER A 81 10.86 21.25 12.66
N TYR A 82 10.60 20.42 11.67
CA TYR A 82 10.42 20.85 10.29
C TYR A 82 9.04 20.46 9.78
N THR A 83 8.54 21.24 8.82
CA THR A 83 7.32 20.93 8.06
C THR A 83 7.58 21.21 6.59
N ILE A 84 7.40 20.18 5.75
CA ILE A 84 7.39 20.34 4.29
C ILE A 84 5.96 20.11 3.81
N SER A 85 5.43 21.07 3.05
CA SER A 85 4.10 20.97 2.44
C SER A 85 4.26 20.96 0.92
N LYS A 86 4.13 19.79 0.29
CA LYS A 86 4.32 19.65 -1.16
C LYS A 86 3.42 18.56 -1.74
N LEU A 87 3.12 18.68 -3.04
CA LEU A 87 2.64 17.56 -3.84
C LEU A 87 3.66 16.44 -3.75
N SER A 88 3.22 15.27 -3.30
CA SER A 88 4.08 14.10 -3.19
C SER A 88 4.06 13.34 -4.51
N GLN A 89 5.17 12.67 -4.85
CA GLN A 89 5.12 11.72 -5.95
C GLN A 89 4.24 10.55 -5.53
N THR A 90 3.32 10.14 -6.40
CA THR A 90 2.36 9.07 -6.08
C THR A 90 2.35 7.96 -7.08
N PHE A 91 2.18 6.73 -6.59
CA PHE A 91 1.91 5.56 -7.41
C PHE A 91 0.98 4.61 -6.68
N ASN A 92 0.28 3.79 -7.46
CA ASN A 92 -0.61 2.75 -6.94
C ASN A 92 0.13 1.41 -6.96
N THR A 93 0.00 0.61 -5.90
CA THR A 93 0.57 -0.74 -5.85
C THR A 93 -0.49 -1.78 -6.24
N ARG A 94 -0.41 -2.97 -5.63
CA ARG A 94 -1.25 -4.12 -5.95
C ARG A 94 -2.74 -3.80 -5.80
N TRP A 95 -3.51 -4.21 -6.80
CA TRP A 95 -4.97 -4.09 -6.80
C TRP A 95 -5.63 -5.32 -6.18
N ARG A 96 -6.78 -5.10 -5.54
CA ARG A 96 -7.65 -6.12 -4.93
C ARG A 96 -9.12 -5.77 -5.15
N ILE A 97 -9.97 -6.80 -5.12
CA ILE A 97 -11.42 -6.63 -5.22
C ILE A 97 -12.00 -6.62 -3.81
N VAL A 98 -12.80 -5.60 -3.50
CA VAL A 98 -13.39 -5.45 -2.17
C VAL A 98 -14.87 -5.15 -2.23
N ARG A 99 -15.57 -5.36 -1.11
CA ARG A 99 -16.92 -4.86 -0.83
C ARG A 99 -16.90 -4.14 0.50
N PHE A 100 -17.76 -3.13 0.63
CA PHE A 100 -17.87 -2.34 1.84
C PHE A 100 -19.24 -2.49 2.50
N GLY A 101 -19.27 -2.43 3.84
CA GLY A 101 -20.48 -2.21 4.59
C GLY A 101 -21.01 -0.77 4.43
N GLU A 102 -22.07 -0.46 5.17
CA GLU A 102 -22.78 0.84 5.11
C GLU A 102 -21.89 2.06 5.40
N TRP A 103 -20.79 1.86 6.13
CA TRP A 103 -19.85 2.93 6.49
C TRP A 103 -19.26 3.64 5.27
N ALA A 104 -19.16 2.98 4.11
CA ALA A 104 -18.54 3.58 2.92
C ALA A 104 -19.40 4.66 2.26
N SER A 105 -20.68 4.77 2.63
CA SER A 105 -21.59 5.82 2.18
C SER A 105 -21.08 7.23 2.52
N LYS A 106 -20.33 7.39 3.62
CA LYS A 106 -19.70 8.67 3.99
C LYS A 106 -18.64 9.14 3.00
N TYR A 107 -18.17 8.24 2.15
CA TYR A 107 -17.25 8.51 1.03
C TYR A 107 -17.97 8.55 -0.32
N GLY A 108 -19.31 8.47 -0.36
CA GLY A 108 -20.07 8.41 -1.61
C GLY A 108 -20.07 7.02 -2.28
N LEU A 109 -19.58 6.00 -1.59
CA LEU A 109 -19.55 4.63 -2.09
C LEU A 109 -20.82 3.87 -1.67
N LYS A 110 -21.42 3.12 -2.60
CA LYS A 110 -22.55 2.23 -2.33
C LYS A 110 -22.08 0.96 -1.61
N SER A 111 -22.79 0.56 -0.56
CA SER A 111 -22.52 -0.67 0.19
C SER A 111 -22.74 -1.92 -0.67
N ASN A 112 -22.09 -3.03 -0.30
CA ASN A 112 -22.19 -4.36 -0.93
C ASN A 112 -21.87 -4.44 -2.44
N ARG A 113 -21.47 -3.34 -3.07
CA ARG A 113 -20.94 -3.33 -4.44
C ARG A 113 -19.45 -3.66 -4.46
N LYS A 114 -19.01 -4.29 -5.55
CA LYS A 114 -17.60 -4.58 -5.76
C LYS A 114 -16.88 -3.28 -6.13
N TYR A 115 -15.67 -3.11 -5.60
CA TYR A 115 -14.76 -2.04 -5.98
C TYR A 115 -13.36 -2.59 -6.19
N TYR A 116 -12.61 -1.92 -7.04
CA TYR A 116 -11.20 -2.18 -7.29
C TYR A 116 -10.37 -1.19 -6.47
N VAL A 117 -9.63 -1.74 -5.51
CA VAL A 117 -8.87 -0.96 -4.54
C VAL A 117 -7.38 -1.26 -4.67
N SER A 118 -6.57 -0.21 -4.62
CA SER A 118 -5.12 -0.31 -4.50
C SER A 118 -4.65 0.36 -3.20
N THR A 119 -3.37 0.19 -2.90
CA THR A 119 -2.67 1.07 -1.96
C THR A 119 -2.01 2.18 -2.77
N LYS A 120 -2.36 3.44 -2.47
CA LYS A 120 -1.69 4.60 -3.04
C LYS A 120 -0.56 5.02 -2.10
N VAL A 121 0.63 5.11 -2.66
CA VAL A 121 1.85 5.47 -1.94
C VAL A 121 2.18 6.90 -2.28
N TYR A 122 2.58 7.66 -1.28
CA TYR A 122 3.04 9.02 -1.41
C TYR A 122 4.48 9.09 -0.94
N THR A 123 5.34 9.74 -1.71
CA THR A 123 6.76 9.85 -1.40
C THR A 123 7.28 11.28 -1.50
N LEU A 124 8.24 11.58 -0.64
CA LEU A 124 9.04 12.81 -0.68
C LEU A 124 10.51 12.47 -0.46
N ASN A 125 11.38 12.89 -1.38
CA ASN A 125 12.82 12.76 -1.22
C ASN A 125 13.38 14.01 -0.55
N VAL A 126 14.21 13.80 0.48
CA VAL A 126 14.97 14.84 1.17
C VAL A 126 16.44 14.44 1.20
N VAL A 127 17.34 15.42 1.38
CA VAL A 127 18.76 15.12 1.63
C VAL A 127 18.89 14.32 2.92
N THR A 128 19.73 13.30 2.97
CA THR A 128 19.98 12.55 4.21
C THR A 128 20.63 13.46 5.26
N PRO A 129 20.21 13.39 6.53
CA PRO A 129 20.86 14.14 7.61
C PRO A 129 22.35 13.82 7.72
N PRO A 130 23.16 14.74 8.28
CA PRO A 130 24.52 14.43 8.71
C PRO A 130 24.57 13.22 9.66
N SER A 131 25.71 12.52 9.68
CA SER A 131 25.95 11.39 10.60
C SER A 131 25.64 11.77 12.06
N GLY A 132 25.09 10.83 12.83
CA GLY A 132 24.66 11.06 14.21
C GLY A 132 23.33 11.82 14.34
N LEU A 133 22.64 12.15 13.25
CA LEU A 133 21.29 12.74 13.28
C LEU A 133 20.29 11.85 12.55
N MET A 134 19.10 11.71 13.14
CA MET A 134 17.98 10.97 12.55
C MET A 134 16.72 11.82 12.40
N ILE A 135 15.90 11.47 11.41
CA ILE A 135 14.59 12.09 11.17
C ILE A 135 13.51 11.28 11.90
N CYS A 136 12.81 11.93 12.81
CA CYS A 136 11.74 11.33 13.59
C CYS A 136 10.38 11.86 13.14
N PRO A 137 9.54 11.04 12.48
CA PRO A 137 8.18 11.42 12.09
C PRO A 137 7.36 11.87 13.30
N LYS A 138 6.58 12.95 13.15
CA LYS A 138 5.61 13.36 14.17
C LYS A 138 4.26 12.70 13.95
N PHE A 139 3.75 12.05 15.00
CA PHE A 139 2.46 11.35 14.99
C PHE A 139 1.24 12.30 14.97
N TYR A 140 0.09 11.77 14.51
CA TYR A 140 -1.25 12.37 14.59
C TYR A 140 -1.41 13.71 13.89
N LYS A 141 -0.98 13.80 12.62
CA LYS A 141 -1.09 15.03 11.86
C LYS A 141 -2.09 14.89 10.70
N GLU A 142 -2.91 15.92 10.56
CA GLU A 142 -3.86 16.09 9.46
C GLU A 142 -3.15 15.98 8.11
N ASN A 143 -3.85 15.42 7.11
CA ASN A 143 -3.37 15.27 5.72
C ASN A 143 -2.15 14.33 5.58
N MET A 144 -2.17 13.23 6.32
CA MET A 144 -1.18 12.15 6.21
C MET A 144 -1.86 10.79 6.21
N GLY A 145 -1.22 9.84 5.53
CA GLY A 145 -1.66 8.45 5.49
C GLY A 145 -1.14 7.66 6.69
N TYR A 146 -1.03 6.36 6.48
CA TYR A 146 -0.53 5.38 7.45
C TYR A 146 0.89 4.93 7.09
N PRO A 147 1.64 4.34 8.04
CA PRO A 147 2.92 3.68 7.74
C PRO A 147 2.70 2.34 7.02
N SER A 148 3.78 1.78 6.47
CA SER A 148 3.79 0.55 5.66
C SER A 148 3.17 -0.66 6.35
N MET A 149 3.42 -0.84 7.64
CA MET A 149 2.89 -1.95 8.45
C MET A 149 1.42 -1.78 8.84
N GLY A 150 0.78 -0.68 8.45
CA GLY A 150 -0.52 -0.28 8.98
C GLY A 150 -0.43 0.13 10.45
N GLY A 151 -1.55 0.54 11.01
CA GLY A 151 -1.66 1.00 12.39
C GLY A 151 -2.64 2.15 12.53
N ASP A 152 -2.97 2.50 13.77
CA ASP A 152 -4.00 3.52 14.06
C ASP A 152 -3.45 4.94 14.06
N ILE A 153 -2.13 5.08 13.86
CA ILE A 153 -1.42 6.35 13.95
C ILE A 153 -1.01 6.80 12.56
N LYS A 154 -1.56 7.93 12.14
CA LYS A 154 -1.17 8.58 10.88
C LYS A 154 0.25 9.12 10.99
N THR A 155 1.13 8.61 10.14
CA THR A 155 2.57 8.92 10.09
C THR A 155 3.15 8.50 8.73
N PHE A 156 4.47 8.61 8.60
CA PHE A 156 5.25 8.14 7.47
C PHE A 156 6.45 7.32 7.93
N ASP A 157 6.91 6.44 7.05
CA ASP A 157 8.17 5.74 7.18
C ASP A 157 9.31 6.59 6.64
N VAL A 158 10.49 6.39 7.21
CA VAL A 158 11.73 7.05 6.78
C VAL A 158 12.64 5.95 6.25
N ILE A 159 12.94 5.97 4.95
CA ILE A 159 13.78 4.97 4.31
C ILE A 159 14.98 5.68 3.68
N ARG A 160 16.19 5.23 3.99
CA ARG A 160 17.38 5.66 3.28
C ARG A 160 17.41 4.98 1.91
N SER A 161 17.60 5.76 0.85
CA SER A 161 17.64 5.20 -0.50
C SER A 161 18.89 4.35 -0.68
N GLU A 162 18.71 3.11 -1.13
CA GLU A 162 19.82 2.23 -1.54
C GLU A 162 20.48 2.72 -2.84
N ALA A 163 19.70 3.37 -3.72
CA ALA A 163 20.19 3.88 -5.00
C ALA A 163 21.01 5.17 -4.86
N ASP A 164 20.71 6.01 -3.86
CA ASP A 164 21.49 7.20 -3.52
C ASP A 164 21.52 7.38 -1.99
N PRO A 165 22.62 7.00 -1.31
CA PRO A 165 22.75 7.12 0.13
C PRO A 165 22.70 8.55 0.69
N SER A 166 22.74 9.58 -0.18
CA SER A 166 22.53 10.99 0.18
C SER A 166 21.06 11.40 0.19
N VAL A 167 20.15 10.46 -0.09
CA VAL A 167 18.71 10.66 -0.13
C VAL A 167 18.02 9.80 0.93
N THR A 168 17.14 10.47 1.65
CA THR A 168 16.16 9.83 2.53
C THR A 168 14.78 10.07 1.93
N THR A 169 13.99 9.02 1.80
CA THR A 169 12.62 9.06 1.28
C THR A 169 11.64 8.91 2.42
N PHE A 170 10.71 9.86 2.53
CA PHE A 170 9.54 9.73 3.39
C PHE A 170 8.42 9.03 2.62
N ILE A 171 7.74 8.09 3.27
CA ILE A 171 6.71 7.27 2.62
C ILE A 171 5.47 7.19 3.49
N THR A 172 4.30 7.51 2.93
CA THR A 172 3.02 7.30 3.60
C THR A 172 2.01 6.65 2.65
N TYR A 173 1.04 5.94 3.20
CA TYR A 173 0.16 5.05 2.45
C TYR A 173 -1.31 5.42 2.69
N THR A 174 -2.12 5.39 1.63
CA THR A 174 -3.59 5.41 1.74
C THR A 174 -4.20 4.24 0.99
N LYS A 175 -5.41 3.85 1.34
CA LYS A 175 -6.22 2.99 0.49
C LYS A 175 -6.82 3.84 -0.62
N PHE A 176 -6.82 3.32 -1.84
CA PHE A 176 -7.30 4.02 -3.02
C PHE A 176 -8.38 3.20 -3.71
N VAL A 177 -9.61 3.70 -3.70
CA VAL A 177 -10.74 3.15 -4.44
C VAL A 177 -10.71 3.75 -5.84
N GLY A 178 -10.14 3.00 -6.78
CA GLY A 178 -9.90 3.47 -8.14
C GLY A 178 -11.11 3.31 -9.06
N TYR A 179 -11.77 2.16 -9.00
CA TYR A 179 -12.86 1.81 -9.93
C TYR A 179 -14.03 1.12 -9.24
N ASP A 180 -15.23 1.28 -9.80
CA ASP A 180 -16.45 0.57 -9.40
C ASP A 180 -16.62 -0.78 -10.12
N ASP A 181 -17.69 -1.50 -9.81
CA ASP A 181 -18.06 -2.78 -10.41
C ASP A 181 -18.37 -2.70 -11.92
N ASN A 182 -18.69 -1.51 -12.41
CA ASN A 182 -18.92 -1.22 -13.82
C ASN A 182 -17.62 -0.78 -14.53
N LYS A 183 -16.47 -0.84 -13.86
CA LYS A 183 -15.15 -0.42 -14.34
C LYS A 183 -15.03 1.08 -14.63
N ASN A 184 -15.91 1.89 -14.05
CA ASN A 184 -15.83 3.34 -14.11
C ASN A 184 -14.90 3.85 -13.02
N ARG A 185 -14.18 4.93 -13.31
CA ARG A 185 -13.26 5.58 -12.36
C ARG A 185 -14.04 6.27 -11.24
N VAL A 186 -13.56 6.08 -10.01
CA VAL A 186 -14.14 6.62 -8.77
C VAL A 186 -13.18 7.59 -8.05
N ASP A 187 -11.89 7.26 -8.01
CA ASP A 187 -10.80 8.12 -7.51
C ASP A 187 -10.96 8.64 -6.07
N ILE A 188 -11.09 7.72 -5.10
CA ILE A 188 -11.22 8.08 -3.67
C ILE A 188 -10.05 7.52 -2.86
N SER A 189 -9.39 8.39 -2.09
CA SER A 189 -8.38 7.97 -1.10
C SER A 189 -8.96 7.94 0.32
N ILE A 190 -8.62 6.89 1.08
CA ILE A 190 -9.02 6.67 2.47
C ILE A 190 -7.75 6.37 3.29
N PRO A 191 -7.35 7.25 4.25
CA PRO A 191 -8.02 8.51 4.59
C PRO A 191 -7.93 9.51 3.43
N GLN A 192 -8.86 10.47 3.41
CA GLN A 192 -8.81 11.55 2.42
C GLN A 192 -7.58 12.42 2.67
N ILE A 193 -6.63 12.36 1.75
CA ILE A 193 -5.50 13.27 1.66
C ILE A 193 -5.87 14.30 0.59
N LYS A 194 -5.98 15.57 1.00
CA LYS A 194 -6.13 16.70 0.07
C LYS A 194 -4.84 16.86 -0.74
N ASP A 195 -4.89 17.64 -1.81
CA ASP A 195 -3.82 17.77 -2.82
C ASP A 195 -2.40 17.92 -2.24
N THR A 196 -2.22 18.39 -1.00
CA THR A 196 -0.93 18.56 -0.34
C THR A 196 -0.76 17.65 0.90
N ILE A 197 0.37 16.95 1.00
CA ILE A 197 0.80 16.27 2.24
C ILE A 197 1.70 17.20 3.06
N LYS A 198 1.49 17.20 4.38
CA LYS A 198 2.32 17.93 5.35
C LYS A 198 3.25 16.98 6.09
N TRP A 199 4.47 16.86 5.60
CA TRP A 199 5.53 16.03 6.19
C TRP A 199 6.12 16.75 7.40
N ARG A 200 5.80 16.28 8.61
CA ARG A 200 6.25 16.90 9.86
C ARG A 200 7.16 15.96 10.63
N PHE A 201 8.33 16.45 11.01
CA PHE A 201 9.32 15.65 11.74
C PHE A 201 10.14 16.49 12.70
N LEU A 202 10.80 15.80 13.62
CA LEU A 202 11.80 16.31 14.55
C LEU A 202 13.15 15.72 14.14
N ILE A 203 14.23 16.47 14.33
CA ILE A 203 15.60 15.94 14.23
C ILE A 203 16.10 15.61 15.62
N GLN A 204 16.63 14.40 15.79
CA GLN A 204 17.21 13.94 17.04
C GLN A 204 18.59 13.34 16.78
N THR A 205 19.39 13.23 17.85
CA THR A 205 20.62 12.42 17.80
C THR A 205 20.26 10.97 17.52
N ASP A 206 20.94 10.37 16.55
CA ASP A 206 20.87 8.92 16.33
C ASP A 206 21.66 8.23 17.44
N VAL A 207 20.98 7.43 18.24
CA VAL A 207 21.56 6.68 19.36
C VAL A 207 22.00 5.27 18.97
N TRP A 208 21.86 4.92 17.69
CA TRP A 208 22.24 3.62 17.12
C TRP A 208 23.50 3.68 16.24
N ASP A 209 24.07 4.88 16.05
CA ASP A 209 25.40 5.13 15.47
C ASP A 209 26.52 4.87 16.51
#